data_AF-A0A7R9YKF2-F1
#
_entry.id   AF-A0A7R9YKF2-F1
#
_cell.length_a   1.000
_cell.length_b   1.000
_cell.length_c   1.000
_cell.angle_alpha   90.00
_cell.angle_beta   90.00
_cell.angle_gamma   90.00
#
_symmetry.space_group_name_H-M   'P 1'
#
loop_
_entity.id
_entity.type
_entity.pdbx_description
1 polymer ?
#
loop_
_entity_poly.entity_id
_entity_poly.type
_entity_poly.pdbx_seq_one_letter_code
_entity_poly.pdbx_strand_id
1 'polypeptide(L)'
;FFFHVLIMATRGRIRDAMQQAAQWGRRRGFASLPAGTPAARPMLGGRILHDTLVENGVEHVFGYSGGANLPVLDAFHKSPITFVMNRSEQCCGHAAEGYAKASGRPGVILTTSGPGLTNIITPLQDAKGDSVPMVALSGQVPTHAVGTDAFQECASVDLTRPCTKWSYQVRSVEEIRSVMYEAFSVATSGKRGPVHIDLPKDVMVSILNGEELPVSIPSARRTIDSTNLADIARLMNGAERPILYVGQGAIDCTPTLRAFAEASNIPVTTTLHAMGIFDEHHPLSLHMLGMHGAAYANYAIQNADLILAVGSRFDDRTTGVLPKYAPAAKEAEREGRGGIIHFDIERGQIGRVVQPTYAIEGDCRLAMEALIPLLH
;
A
#
# COMPACT_ATOMS: atom_id res chain seq x y z
N PHE A 1 0.01 -35.35 7.64
CA PHE A 1 -1.40 -35.32 7.19
C PHE A 1 -2.14 -34.04 7.62
N PHE A 2 -1.97 -33.54 8.85
CA PHE A 2 -2.62 -32.29 9.31
C PHE A 2 -2.12 -30.99 8.63
N PHE A 3 -0.87 -30.92 8.15
CA PHE A 3 -0.34 -29.75 7.44
C PHE A 3 -0.77 -29.64 5.97
N HIS A 4 -1.19 -30.75 5.35
CA HIS A 4 -1.56 -30.76 3.92
C HIS A 4 -3.02 -30.34 3.70
N VAL A 5 -3.89 -30.58 4.68
CA VAL A 5 -5.32 -30.21 4.63
C VAL A 5 -5.52 -28.71 4.84
N LEU A 6 -4.69 -28.05 5.65
CA LEU A 6 -4.76 -26.59 5.86
C LEU A 6 -4.33 -25.78 4.63
N ILE A 7 -3.34 -26.28 3.87
CA ILE A 7 -2.86 -25.65 2.62
C ILE A 7 -3.88 -25.81 1.48
N MET A 8 -4.61 -26.93 1.41
CA MET A 8 -5.66 -27.10 0.41
C MET A 8 -6.93 -26.30 0.72
N ALA A 9 -7.30 -26.15 1.99
CA ALA A 9 -8.48 -25.37 2.40
C ALA A 9 -8.30 -23.84 2.26
N THR A 10 -7.06 -23.36 2.24
CA THR A 10 -6.72 -21.93 2.08
C THR A 10 -6.49 -21.52 0.63
N ARG A 11 -5.98 -22.43 -0.23
CA ARG A 11 -5.75 -22.15 -1.66
C ARG A 11 -7.01 -21.76 -2.44
N GLY A 12 -8.16 -22.38 -2.12
CA GLY A 12 -9.44 -22.00 -2.73
C GLY A 12 -9.88 -20.58 -2.34
N ARG A 13 -9.83 -20.26 -1.03
CA ARG A 13 -10.23 -18.95 -0.50
C ARG A 13 -9.29 -17.82 -0.90
N ILE A 14 -7.99 -18.08 -1.02
CA ILE A 14 -7.00 -17.11 -1.50
C ILE A 14 -7.24 -16.82 -2.99
N ARG A 15 -7.53 -17.83 -3.81
CA ARG A 15 -7.83 -17.63 -5.23
C ARG A 15 -9.13 -16.84 -5.44
N ASP A 16 -10.15 -17.11 -4.64
CA ASP A 16 -11.41 -16.37 -4.64
C ASP A 16 -11.22 -14.92 -4.15
N ALA A 17 -10.44 -14.72 -3.08
CA ALA A 17 -10.08 -13.38 -2.58
C ALA A 17 -9.25 -12.59 -3.60
N MET A 18 -8.29 -13.24 -4.29
CA MET A 18 -7.51 -12.61 -5.37
C MET A 18 -8.37 -12.28 -6.59
N GLN A 19 -9.35 -13.11 -6.93
CA GLN A 19 -10.33 -12.80 -8.00
C GLN A 19 -11.27 -11.67 -7.60
N GLN A 20 -11.71 -11.62 -6.35
CA GLN A 20 -12.52 -10.51 -5.81
C GLN A 20 -11.71 -9.21 -5.73
N ALA A 21 -10.43 -9.25 -5.36
CA ALA A 21 -9.51 -8.11 -5.40
C ALA A 21 -9.25 -7.63 -6.84
N ALA A 22 -9.10 -8.55 -7.80
CA ALA A 22 -8.96 -8.24 -9.22
C ALA A 22 -10.25 -7.70 -9.86
N GLN A 23 -11.42 -8.02 -9.30
CA GLN A 23 -12.71 -7.42 -9.66
C GLN A 23 -12.91 -6.05 -9.01
N TRP A 24 -12.38 -5.85 -7.81
CA TRP A 24 -12.38 -4.55 -7.11
C TRP A 24 -11.63 -3.48 -7.93
N GLY A 25 -10.47 -3.82 -8.50
CA GLY A 25 -9.72 -2.92 -9.39
C GLY A 25 -10.42 -2.60 -10.73
N ARG A 26 -11.40 -3.41 -11.15
CA ARG A 26 -12.14 -3.22 -12.41
C ARG A 26 -13.51 -2.56 -12.25
N ARG A 27 -14.05 -2.47 -11.03
CA ARG A 27 -15.36 -1.89 -10.74
C ARG A 27 -15.27 -0.49 -10.13
N ARG A 28 -14.69 0.48 -10.84
CA ARG A 28 -14.91 1.91 -10.56
C ARG A 28 -15.03 2.71 -11.86
N GLY A 29 -16.17 2.55 -12.52
CA GLY A 29 -16.95 3.74 -12.88
C GLY A 29 -17.77 4.08 -11.65
N PHE A 30 -17.37 5.11 -10.90
CA PHE A 30 -18.16 5.60 -9.78
C PHE A 30 -19.50 6.08 -10.33
N ALA A 31 -20.59 5.51 -9.84
CA ALA A 31 -21.91 6.04 -10.13
C ALA A 31 -21.95 7.51 -9.71
N SER A 32 -22.31 8.39 -10.64
CA SER A 32 -22.67 9.77 -10.33
C SER A 32 -23.75 9.76 -9.26
N LEU A 33 -23.52 10.45 -8.15
CA LEU A 33 -24.52 10.63 -7.10
C LEU A 33 -25.78 11.27 -7.70
N PRO A 34 -26.99 10.79 -7.40
CA PRO A 34 -28.22 11.45 -7.82
C PRO A 34 -28.26 12.85 -7.19
N ALA A 35 -28.53 13.88 -8.01
CA ALA A 35 -28.80 15.21 -7.52
C ALA A 35 -30.13 15.21 -6.74
N GLY A 36 -30.08 15.58 -5.46
CA GLY A 36 -31.23 15.72 -4.57
C GLY A 36 -31.09 14.90 -3.29
N THR A 37 -30.32 15.40 -2.32
CA THR A 37 -30.23 14.78 -0.99
C THR A 37 -31.46 15.22 -0.17
N PRO A 38 -32.30 14.29 0.34
CA PRO A 38 -33.32 14.65 1.32
C PRO A 38 -32.63 15.24 2.56
N ALA A 39 -33.30 16.18 3.24
CA ALA A 39 -32.78 16.86 4.44
C ALA A 39 -32.09 15.86 5.38
N ALA A 40 -30.79 16.04 5.58
CA ALA A 40 -29.95 15.10 6.31
C ALA A 40 -30.50 14.94 7.74
N ARG A 41 -30.78 13.68 8.13
CA ARG A 41 -31.20 13.39 9.50
C ARG A 41 -30.07 13.75 10.46
N PRO A 42 -30.36 14.37 11.62
CA PRO A 42 -29.35 14.65 12.63
C PRO A 42 -28.55 13.39 12.98
N MET A 43 -27.22 13.45 12.81
CA MET A 43 -26.34 12.29 12.97
C MET A 43 -25.11 12.66 13.81
N LEU A 44 -24.76 11.79 14.76
CA LEU A 44 -23.55 11.92 15.56
C LEU A 44 -22.29 11.70 14.70
N GLY A 45 -21.22 12.43 14.99
CA GLY A 45 -19.94 12.27 14.29
C GLY A 45 -19.41 10.83 14.27
N GLY A 46 -19.50 10.11 15.39
CA GLY A 46 -19.13 8.69 15.46
C GLY A 46 -19.93 7.80 14.50
N ARG A 47 -21.21 8.13 14.25
CA ARG A 47 -22.07 7.42 13.31
C ARG A 47 -21.72 7.77 11.85
N ILE A 48 -21.42 9.03 11.56
CA ILE A 48 -20.96 9.48 10.23
C ILE A 48 -19.66 8.75 9.87
N LEU A 49 -18.72 8.68 10.81
CA LEU A 49 -17.46 7.96 10.62
C LEU A 49 -17.71 6.47 10.34
N HIS A 50 -18.54 5.82 11.15
CA HIS A 50 -18.91 4.41 10.93
C HIS A 50 -19.54 4.18 9.55
N ASP A 51 -20.53 4.98 9.17
CA ASP A 51 -21.22 4.81 7.89
C ASP A 51 -20.24 5.05 6.72
N THR A 52 -19.30 5.98 6.87
CA THR A 52 -18.22 6.20 5.89
C THR A 52 -17.26 5.00 5.78
N LEU A 53 -16.98 4.28 6.87
CA LEU A 53 -16.23 3.02 6.81
C LEU A 53 -16.99 1.96 6.01
N VAL A 54 -18.31 1.83 6.23
CA VAL A 54 -19.17 0.91 5.46
C VAL A 54 -19.19 1.28 3.98
N GLU A 55 -19.32 2.57 3.65
CA GLU A 55 -19.28 3.09 2.27
C GLU A 55 -17.95 2.79 1.56
N ASN A 56 -16.83 2.81 2.30
CA ASN A 56 -15.51 2.42 1.79
C ASN A 56 -15.31 0.88 1.72
N GLY A 57 -16.35 0.11 2.07
CA GLY A 57 -16.36 -1.35 2.03
C GLY A 57 -15.50 -1.98 3.12
N VAL A 58 -15.30 -1.31 4.26
CA VAL A 58 -14.58 -1.90 5.38
C VAL A 58 -15.40 -3.07 5.93
N GLU A 59 -14.76 -4.24 6.03
CA GLU A 59 -15.38 -5.45 6.55
C GLU A 59 -14.91 -5.77 7.97
N HIS A 60 -13.68 -5.38 8.30
CA HIS A 60 -13.02 -5.68 9.57
C HIS A 60 -12.36 -4.42 10.12
N VAL A 61 -12.58 -4.16 11.41
CA VAL A 61 -11.86 -3.13 12.18
C VAL A 61 -11.19 -3.81 13.36
N PHE A 62 -9.89 -3.58 13.51
CA PHE A 62 -9.10 -4.14 14.60
C PHE A 62 -8.93 -3.05 15.66
N GLY A 63 -9.40 -3.25 16.88
CA GLY A 63 -9.44 -2.13 17.81
C GLY A 63 -9.47 -2.47 19.28
N TYR A 64 -9.29 -1.41 20.07
CA TYR A 64 -9.27 -1.45 21.52
C TYR A 64 -10.02 -0.25 22.09
N SER A 65 -10.79 -0.46 23.15
CA SER A 65 -11.66 0.57 23.73
C SER A 65 -10.95 1.48 24.73
N GLY A 66 -11.33 2.75 24.74
CA GLY A 66 -10.99 3.70 25.81
C GLY A 66 -11.86 4.95 25.77
N GLY A 67 -11.75 5.80 26.79
CA GLY A 67 -12.74 6.86 27.04
C GLY A 67 -12.91 7.89 25.90
N ALA A 68 -11.88 8.07 25.06
CA ALA A 68 -11.89 9.02 23.95
C ALA A 68 -12.53 8.47 22.67
N ASN A 69 -12.49 7.14 22.43
CA ASN A 69 -13.07 6.52 21.23
C ASN A 69 -14.44 5.86 21.46
N LEU A 70 -14.97 5.89 22.69
CA LEU A 70 -16.31 5.34 23.01
C LEU A 70 -17.43 5.83 22.08
N PRO A 71 -17.53 7.13 21.70
CA PRO A 71 -18.58 7.58 20.79
C PRO A 71 -18.54 6.91 19.42
N VAL A 72 -17.35 6.54 18.95
CA VAL A 72 -17.17 5.81 17.69
C VAL A 72 -17.52 4.34 17.88
N LEU A 73 -17.06 3.73 18.98
CA LEU A 73 -17.34 2.32 19.28
C LEU A 73 -18.83 2.02 19.45
N ASP A 74 -19.60 2.95 20.01
CA ASP A 74 -21.05 2.80 20.14
C ASP A 74 -21.73 2.58 18.79
N ALA A 75 -21.24 3.25 17.73
CA ALA A 75 -21.75 3.09 16.37
C ALA A 75 -21.49 1.69 15.78
N PHE A 76 -20.58 0.89 16.35
CA PHE A 76 -20.36 -0.49 15.93
C PHE A 76 -21.40 -1.47 16.50
N HIS A 77 -22.28 -1.04 17.41
CA HIS A 77 -23.35 -1.90 17.91
C HIS A 77 -24.29 -2.30 16.78
N LYS A 78 -24.40 -3.62 16.50
CA LYS A 78 -25.14 -4.19 15.35
C LYS A 78 -24.63 -3.71 13.98
N SER A 79 -23.34 -3.39 13.90
CA SER A 79 -22.68 -3.04 12.63
C SER A 79 -22.52 -4.27 11.72
N PRO A 80 -22.54 -4.08 10.38
CA PRO A 80 -22.09 -5.11 9.44
C PRO A 80 -20.55 -5.30 9.46
N ILE A 81 -19.80 -4.37 10.05
CA ILE A 81 -18.34 -4.47 10.20
C ILE A 81 -18.03 -5.40 11.38
N THR A 82 -17.17 -6.38 11.15
CA THR A 82 -16.65 -7.23 12.22
C THR A 82 -15.61 -6.48 13.03
N PHE A 83 -15.94 -6.18 14.28
CA PHE A 83 -14.99 -5.56 15.22
C PHE A 83 -14.15 -6.63 15.92
N VAL A 84 -12.84 -6.62 15.67
CA VAL A 84 -11.89 -7.59 16.21
C VAL A 84 -11.11 -6.93 17.35
N MET A 85 -11.33 -7.40 18.58
CA MET A 85 -10.63 -6.89 19.76
C MET A 85 -9.44 -7.78 20.13
N ASN A 86 -8.23 -7.21 20.11
CA ASN A 86 -7.01 -7.90 20.54
C ASN A 86 -6.67 -7.56 21.99
N ARG A 87 -5.55 -8.09 22.52
CA ARG A 87 -5.11 -7.86 23.91
C ARG A 87 -4.21 -6.64 24.10
N SER A 88 -3.73 -6.06 23.00
CA SER A 88 -3.03 -4.77 22.97
C SER A 88 -3.30 -4.09 21.63
N GLU A 89 -3.16 -2.77 21.60
CA GLU A 89 -3.33 -1.98 20.37
C GLU A 89 -2.23 -2.32 19.35
N GLN A 90 -1.02 -2.65 19.80
CA GLN A 90 0.05 -3.13 18.92
C GLN A 90 -0.39 -4.40 18.15
N CYS A 91 -1.04 -5.34 18.84
CA CYS A 91 -1.60 -6.53 18.20
C CYS A 91 -2.74 -6.16 17.24
N CYS A 92 -3.58 -5.16 17.54
CA CYS A 92 -4.57 -4.66 16.59
C CYS A 92 -3.89 -4.14 15.32
N GLY A 93 -2.79 -3.40 15.49
CA GLY A 93 -2.04 -2.84 14.37
C GLY A 93 -1.48 -3.90 13.43
N HIS A 94 -0.74 -4.87 13.94
CA HIS A 94 -0.20 -5.95 13.11
C HIS A 94 -1.27 -6.89 12.56
N ALA A 95 -2.41 -7.06 13.25
CA ALA A 95 -3.54 -7.81 12.70
C ALA A 95 -4.17 -7.09 11.49
N ALA A 96 -4.33 -5.76 11.56
CA ALA A 96 -4.79 -4.95 10.43
C ALA A 96 -3.81 -4.99 9.26
N GLU A 97 -2.52 -4.98 9.55
CA GLU A 97 -1.46 -5.11 8.56
C GLU A 97 -1.48 -6.47 7.84
N GLY A 98 -1.59 -7.57 8.61
CA GLY A 98 -1.73 -8.91 8.06
C GLY A 98 -3.01 -9.08 7.23
N TYR A 99 -4.13 -8.51 7.70
CA TYR A 99 -5.37 -8.45 6.94
C TYR A 99 -5.17 -7.73 5.61
N ALA A 100 -4.46 -6.60 5.61
CA ALA A 100 -4.23 -5.83 4.39
C ALA A 100 -3.37 -6.59 3.39
N LYS A 101 -2.30 -7.23 3.85
CA LYS A 101 -1.42 -8.09 3.04
C LYS A 101 -2.19 -9.29 2.44
N ALA A 102 -3.09 -9.91 3.22
CA ALA A 102 -3.81 -11.11 2.78
C ALA A 102 -5.04 -10.82 1.89
N SER A 103 -5.77 -9.74 2.15
CA SER A 103 -7.01 -9.41 1.43
C SER A 103 -6.81 -8.46 0.25
N GLY A 104 -5.69 -7.72 0.23
CA GLY A 104 -5.48 -6.61 -0.70
C GLY A 104 -6.34 -5.37 -0.40
N ARG A 105 -7.06 -5.34 0.74
CA ARG A 105 -7.89 -4.22 1.19
C ARG A 105 -7.16 -3.42 2.27
N PRO A 106 -7.44 -2.11 2.47
CA PRO A 106 -6.82 -1.37 3.57
C PRO A 106 -7.16 -1.98 4.93
N GLY A 107 -6.15 -2.13 5.79
CA GLY A 107 -6.35 -2.50 7.19
C GLY A 107 -6.88 -1.30 7.97
N VAL A 108 -7.90 -1.48 8.80
CA VAL A 108 -8.46 -0.38 9.62
C VAL A 108 -8.24 -0.68 11.10
N ILE A 109 -7.64 0.29 11.80
CA ILE A 109 -7.38 0.20 13.24
C ILE A 109 -8.20 1.26 13.96
N LEU A 110 -8.80 0.93 15.12
CA LEU A 110 -9.45 1.90 16.00
C LEU A 110 -8.92 1.79 17.44
N THR A 111 -8.23 2.83 17.92
CA THR A 111 -7.70 2.91 19.30
C THR A 111 -8.24 4.14 20.03
N THR A 112 -7.99 4.22 21.34
CA THR A 112 -8.23 5.44 22.13
C THR A 112 -7.05 6.40 22.02
N SER A 113 -7.16 7.55 22.69
CA SER A 113 -6.10 8.56 22.82
C SER A 113 -4.90 8.08 23.64
N GLY A 114 -3.86 8.91 23.71
CA GLY A 114 -2.72 8.71 24.59
C GLY A 114 -2.07 7.34 24.40
N PRO A 115 -2.11 6.44 25.41
CA PRO A 115 -1.46 5.13 25.33
C PRO A 115 -1.96 4.26 24.17
N GLY A 116 -3.25 4.38 23.80
CA GLY A 116 -3.83 3.59 22.71
C GLY A 116 -3.18 3.92 21.37
N LEU A 117 -2.93 5.20 21.11
CA LEU A 117 -2.21 5.66 19.93
C LEU A 117 -0.72 5.32 20.00
N THR A 118 -0.06 5.60 21.12
CA THR A 118 1.40 5.37 21.21
C THR A 118 1.76 3.91 21.03
N ASN A 119 0.87 2.99 21.41
CA ASN A 119 1.04 1.54 21.20
C ASN A 119 0.95 1.10 19.72
N ILE A 120 0.40 1.93 18.82
CA ILE A 120 0.34 1.61 17.38
C ILE A 120 1.43 2.27 16.55
N ILE A 121 2.37 3.00 17.17
CA ILE A 121 3.50 3.63 16.45
C ILE A 121 4.36 2.57 15.74
N THR A 122 4.66 1.45 16.40
CA THR A 122 5.43 0.36 15.79
C THR A 122 4.71 -0.24 14.58
N PRO A 123 3.44 -0.68 14.65
CA PRO A 123 2.67 -1.11 13.48
C PRO A 123 2.57 -0.06 12.36
N LEU A 124 2.45 1.22 12.69
CA LEU A 124 2.43 2.30 11.69
C LEU A 124 3.78 2.39 10.97
N GLN A 125 4.88 2.36 11.70
CA GLN A 125 6.21 2.43 11.10
C GLN A 125 6.52 1.18 10.25
N ASP A 126 6.07 0.01 10.70
CA ASP A 126 6.18 -1.25 9.97
C ASP A 126 5.41 -1.17 8.63
N ALA A 127 4.12 -0.85 8.70
CA ALA A 127 3.27 -0.66 7.53
C ALA A 127 3.83 0.39 6.55
N LYS A 128 4.47 1.46 7.04
CA LYS A 128 5.11 2.47 6.18
C LYS A 128 6.36 1.92 5.48
N GLY A 129 7.18 1.14 6.19
CA GLY A 129 8.35 0.48 5.61
C GLY A 129 7.96 -0.52 4.51
N ASP A 130 6.91 -1.28 4.77
CA ASP A 130 6.39 -2.36 3.91
C ASP A 130 5.31 -1.89 2.92
N SER A 131 5.06 -0.59 2.83
CA SER A 131 4.07 -0.01 1.90
C SER A 131 2.67 -0.64 2.03
N VAL A 132 2.23 -0.93 3.26
CA VAL A 132 0.94 -1.56 3.55
C VAL A 132 -0.15 -0.50 3.68
N PRO A 133 -1.25 -0.58 2.91
CA PRO A 133 -2.35 0.37 3.03
C PRO A 133 -3.08 0.16 4.36
N MET A 134 -3.07 1.19 5.20
CA MET A 134 -3.67 1.13 6.53
C MET A 134 -4.30 2.47 6.91
N VAL A 135 -5.47 2.45 7.53
CA VAL A 135 -6.15 3.63 8.07
C VAL A 135 -6.25 3.47 9.57
N ALA A 136 -5.41 4.19 10.30
CA ALA A 136 -5.41 4.18 11.76
C ALA A 136 -6.26 5.33 12.30
N LEU A 137 -7.21 4.99 13.15
CA LEU A 137 -8.13 5.91 13.80
C LEU A 137 -7.82 5.91 15.30
N SER A 138 -7.57 7.08 15.87
CA SER A 138 -7.40 7.21 17.31
C SER A 138 -8.36 8.24 17.88
N GLY A 139 -8.97 7.93 19.02
CA GLY A 139 -9.69 8.93 19.79
C GLY A 139 -8.74 10.00 20.30
N GLN A 140 -9.25 11.20 20.58
CA GLN A 140 -8.50 12.29 21.20
C GLN A 140 -9.34 12.93 22.32
N VAL A 141 -8.66 13.63 23.24
CA VAL A 141 -9.32 14.53 24.20
C VAL A 141 -10.21 15.56 23.47
N PRO A 142 -11.22 16.14 24.13
CA PRO A 142 -12.01 17.21 23.54
C PRO A 142 -11.14 18.35 23.00
N THR A 143 -11.54 19.00 21.91
CA THR A 143 -10.74 20.05 21.24
C THR A 143 -10.28 21.16 22.18
N HIS A 144 -11.12 21.58 23.13
CA HIS A 144 -10.79 22.62 24.13
C HIS A 144 -9.78 22.19 25.20
N ALA A 145 -9.49 20.89 25.32
CA ALA A 145 -8.52 20.33 26.24
C ALA A 145 -7.18 20.00 25.56
N VAL A 146 -7.10 20.14 24.23
CA VAL A 146 -5.84 19.97 23.50
C VAL A 146 -4.88 21.11 23.86
N GLY A 147 -3.63 20.76 24.15
CA GLY A 147 -2.55 21.64 24.59
C GLY A 147 -2.55 21.94 26.09
N THR A 148 -3.28 21.17 26.91
CA THR A 148 -3.45 21.46 28.34
C THR A 148 -2.87 20.39 29.27
N ASP A 149 -2.15 19.41 28.72
CA ASP A 149 -1.70 18.21 29.43
C ASP A 149 -2.89 17.43 30.04
N ALA A 150 -3.97 17.35 29.27
CA ALA A 150 -5.19 16.68 29.70
C ALA A 150 -4.97 15.17 29.89
N PHE A 151 -5.85 14.53 30.66
CA PHE A 151 -5.75 13.09 30.91
C PHE A 151 -5.78 12.29 29.60
N GLN A 152 -4.74 11.48 29.38
CA GLN A 152 -4.53 10.70 28.15
C GLN A 152 -4.46 11.54 26.87
N GLU A 153 -4.09 12.81 26.98
CA GLU A 153 -3.69 13.61 25.84
C GLU A 153 -2.33 13.13 25.29
N CYS A 154 -2.16 13.19 23.97
CA CYS A 154 -0.85 13.12 23.34
C CYS A 154 -0.86 13.94 22.04
N ALA A 155 0.32 14.42 21.63
CA ALA A 155 0.53 15.09 20.35
C ALA A 155 0.48 14.08 19.18
N SER A 156 -0.71 13.53 18.97
CA SER A 156 -0.97 12.38 18.10
C SER A 156 -0.48 12.60 16.68
N VAL A 157 -0.77 13.77 16.11
CA VAL A 157 -0.36 14.12 14.75
C VAL A 157 1.16 14.18 14.62
N ASP A 158 1.84 14.81 15.58
CA ASP A 158 3.30 14.94 15.56
C ASP A 158 4.02 13.61 15.73
N LEU A 159 3.51 12.74 16.62
CA LEU A 159 4.04 11.40 16.87
C LEU A 159 3.89 10.49 15.64
N THR A 160 2.79 10.61 14.91
CA THR A 160 2.46 9.73 13.78
C THR A 160 2.93 10.22 12.42
N ARG A 161 3.16 11.53 12.26
CA ARG A 161 3.66 12.13 11.01
C ARG A 161 4.90 11.42 10.42
N PRO A 162 5.95 11.08 11.20
CA PRO A 162 7.11 10.39 10.63
C PRO A 162 6.82 8.95 10.19
N CYS A 163 5.84 8.28 10.80
CA CYS A 163 5.50 6.89 10.51
C CYS A 163 4.22 6.72 9.65
N THR A 164 3.67 7.79 9.08
CA THR A 164 2.51 7.75 8.17
C THR A 164 2.78 8.49 6.86
N LYS A 165 1.93 8.27 5.85
CA LYS A 165 1.86 9.08 4.61
C LYS A 165 1.16 10.41 4.88
N TRP A 166 0.15 10.38 5.73
CA TRP A 166 -0.66 11.52 6.12
C TRP A 166 -1.19 11.30 7.53
N SER A 167 -1.18 12.36 8.33
CA SER A 167 -1.72 12.39 9.68
C SER A 167 -2.51 13.68 9.86
N TYR A 168 -3.74 13.57 10.35
CA TYR A 168 -4.66 14.70 10.43
C TYR A 168 -5.58 14.59 11.66
N GLN A 169 -5.89 15.72 12.29
CA GLN A 169 -6.87 15.80 13.37
C GLN A 169 -8.15 16.45 12.86
N VAL A 170 -9.26 15.71 13.00
CA VAL A 170 -10.59 16.20 12.64
C VAL A 170 -10.98 17.37 13.55
N ARG A 171 -11.42 18.46 12.96
CA ARG A 171 -11.74 19.73 13.63
C ARG A 171 -13.23 19.95 13.83
N SER A 172 -14.07 19.36 12.98
CA SER A 172 -15.52 19.51 13.06
C SER A 172 -16.27 18.29 12.51
N VAL A 173 -17.57 18.22 12.79
CA VAL A 173 -18.40 17.06 12.39
C VAL A 173 -18.64 17.05 10.87
N GLU A 174 -18.64 18.22 10.25
CA GLU A 174 -18.92 18.45 8.83
C GLU A 174 -17.84 17.89 7.89
N GLU A 175 -16.60 17.73 8.37
CA GLU A 175 -15.48 17.24 7.55
C GLU A 175 -15.17 15.76 7.72
N ILE A 176 -15.82 15.05 8.66
CA ILE A 176 -15.52 13.64 8.96
C ILE A 176 -15.53 12.79 7.69
N ARG A 177 -16.59 12.90 6.88
CA ARG A 177 -16.74 12.09 5.67
C ARG A 177 -15.64 12.41 4.65
N SER A 178 -15.37 13.69 4.37
CA SER A 178 -14.34 14.09 3.39
C SER A 178 -12.93 13.68 3.82
N VAL A 179 -12.57 13.89 5.09
CA VAL A 179 -11.30 13.47 5.68
C VAL A 179 -11.13 11.95 5.57
N MET A 180 -12.18 11.18 5.85
CA MET A 180 -12.11 9.73 5.75
C MET A 180 -11.95 9.25 4.29
N TYR A 181 -12.65 9.84 3.32
CA TYR A 181 -12.44 9.51 1.90
C TYR A 181 -11.01 9.85 1.45
N GLU A 182 -10.47 10.98 1.89
CA GLU A 182 -9.07 11.33 1.64
C GLU A 182 -8.11 10.33 2.30
N ALA A 183 -8.38 9.90 3.54
CA ALA A 183 -7.59 8.91 4.25
C ALA A 183 -7.45 7.61 3.45
N PHE A 184 -8.57 7.05 2.97
CA PHE A 184 -8.56 5.85 2.13
C PHE A 184 -7.87 6.08 0.80
N SER A 185 -8.09 7.24 0.16
CA SER A 185 -7.42 7.60 -1.10
C SER A 185 -5.90 7.67 -0.93
N VAL A 186 -5.41 8.39 0.09
CA VAL A 186 -3.98 8.52 0.38
C VAL A 186 -3.37 7.18 0.79
N ALA A 187 -4.04 6.36 1.59
CA ALA A 187 -3.52 5.06 1.99
C ALA A 187 -3.30 4.10 0.79
N THR A 188 -4.11 4.24 -0.26
CA THR A 188 -4.16 3.29 -1.40
C THR A 188 -3.57 3.80 -2.71
N SER A 189 -3.38 5.11 -2.86
CA SER A 189 -2.82 5.73 -4.08
C SER A 189 -1.29 5.81 -4.05
N GLY A 190 -0.68 5.85 -5.23
CA GLY A 190 0.77 5.88 -5.39
C GLY A 190 1.44 4.71 -4.69
N LYS A 191 2.56 4.97 -4.00
CA LYS A 191 3.13 4.03 -3.04
C LYS A 191 2.19 3.91 -1.84
N ARG A 192 1.58 2.74 -1.66
CA ARG A 192 0.65 2.46 -0.55
C ARG A 192 1.32 2.65 0.81
N GLY A 193 0.53 2.93 1.84
CA GLY A 193 1.07 3.10 3.18
C GLY A 193 0.02 3.51 4.20
N PRO A 194 0.43 3.64 5.47
CA PRO A 194 -0.48 3.98 6.55
C PRO A 194 -0.82 5.46 6.59
N VAL A 195 -2.04 5.79 6.99
CA VAL A 195 -2.49 7.13 7.36
C VAL A 195 -3.06 7.11 8.77
N HIS A 196 -3.07 8.25 9.44
CA HIS A 196 -3.62 8.41 10.79
C HIS A 196 -4.64 9.53 10.85
N ILE A 197 -5.82 9.25 11.41
CA ILE A 197 -6.86 10.24 11.69
C ILE A 197 -7.10 10.30 13.20
N ASP A 198 -6.87 11.48 13.76
CA ASP A 198 -7.12 11.81 15.16
C ASP A 198 -8.55 12.34 15.33
N LEU A 199 -9.29 11.80 16.29
CA LEU A 199 -10.75 11.97 16.42
C LEU A 199 -11.10 12.57 17.79
N PRO A 200 -11.15 13.92 17.93
CA PRO A 200 -11.56 14.56 19.18
C PRO A 200 -12.95 14.12 19.64
N LYS A 201 -13.06 13.79 20.93
CA LYS A 201 -14.27 13.21 21.51
C LYS A 201 -15.50 14.10 21.32
N ASP A 202 -15.37 15.41 21.53
CA ASP A 202 -16.42 16.40 21.36
C ASP A 202 -16.91 16.50 19.91
N VAL A 203 -16.01 16.35 18.94
CA VAL A 203 -16.38 16.25 17.52
C VAL A 203 -17.17 14.97 17.25
N MET A 204 -16.74 13.83 17.81
CA MET A 204 -17.43 12.55 17.60
C MET A 204 -18.83 12.47 18.23
N VAL A 205 -19.10 13.25 19.29
CA VAL A 205 -20.45 13.38 19.88
C VAL A 205 -21.24 14.57 19.35
N SER A 206 -20.64 15.40 18.50
CA SER A 206 -21.35 16.51 17.86
C SER A 206 -22.36 15.97 16.85
N ILE A 207 -23.50 16.67 16.75
CA ILE A 207 -24.59 16.32 15.83
C ILE A 207 -24.46 17.21 14.60
N LEU A 208 -24.36 16.59 13.43
CA LEU A 208 -24.49 17.28 12.16
C LEU A 208 -25.96 17.63 11.92
N ASN A 209 -26.29 18.93 11.88
CA ASN A 209 -27.64 19.45 11.67
C ASN A 209 -27.85 20.07 10.27
N GLY A 210 -27.01 19.71 9.29
CA GLY A 210 -27.00 20.33 7.97
C GLY A 210 -26.34 19.45 6.90
N GLU A 211 -25.96 20.07 5.79
CA GLU A 211 -25.24 19.37 4.71
C GLU A 211 -23.77 19.17 5.07
N GLU A 212 -23.21 18.04 4.64
CA GLU A 212 -21.79 17.75 4.79
C GLU A 212 -20.95 18.58 3.82
N LEU A 213 -19.67 18.77 4.14
CA LEU A 213 -18.75 19.35 3.17
C LEU A 213 -18.66 18.45 1.93
N PRO A 214 -18.61 19.04 0.72
CA PRO A 214 -18.52 18.26 -0.50
C PRO A 214 -17.28 17.38 -0.48
N VAL A 215 -17.49 16.09 -0.74
CA VAL A 215 -16.40 15.12 -0.86
C VAL A 215 -15.73 15.33 -2.22
N SER A 216 -14.53 15.91 -2.23
CA SER A 216 -13.66 15.90 -3.40
C SER A 216 -12.71 14.73 -3.30
N ILE A 217 -12.95 13.67 -4.06
CA ILE A 217 -12.01 12.54 -4.17
C ILE A 217 -11.18 12.78 -5.44
N PRO A 218 -9.87 13.08 -5.33
CA PRO A 218 -9.02 13.14 -6.51
C PRO A 218 -9.01 11.77 -7.19
N SER A 219 -9.52 11.69 -8.42
CA SER A 219 -9.33 10.52 -9.27
C SER A 219 -7.88 10.53 -9.75
N ALA A 220 -6.96 9.91 -9.00
CA ALA A 220 -5.60 9.68 -9.46
C ALA A 220 -5.65 8.69 -10.63
N ARG A 221 -5.63 9.20 -11.87
CA ARG A 221 -5.52 8.36 -13.06
C ARG A 221 -4.13 7.72 -13.04
N ARG A 222 -4.07 6.39 -13.11
CA ARG A 222 -2.80 5.68 -13.28
C ARG A 222 -2.24 6.05 -14.66
N THR A 223 -1.03 6.60 -14.70
CA THR A 223 -0.30 6.99 -15.91
C THR A 223 1.10 6.42 -15.87
N ILE A 224 1.82 6.52 -16.99
CA ILE A 224 3.25 6.28 -17.08
C ILE A 224 3.90 7.44 -17.84
N ASP A 225 5.15 7.74 -17.51
CA ASP A 225 6.00 8.52 -18.40
C ASP A 225 6.46 7.65 -19.58
N SER A 226 5.99 7.99 -20.78
CA SER A 226 6.27 7.26 -22.01
C SER A 226 7.46 7.81 -22.80
N THR A 227 8.18 8.81 -22.30
CA THR A 227 9.17 9.59 -23.06
C THR A 227 10.26 8.71 -23.68
N ASN A 228 10.76 7.71 -22.96
CA ASN A 228 11.91 6.89 -23.38
C ASN A 228 11.55 5.45 -23.78
N LEU A 229 10.27 5.13 -24.04
CA LEU A 229 9.84 3.75 -24.28
C LEU A 229 10.57 3.07 -25.45
N ALA A 230 10.81 3.80 -26.55
CA ALA A 230 11.48 3.26 -27.73
C ALA A 230 12.96 2.92 -27.44
N ASP A 231 13.66 3.78 -26.70
CA ASP A 231 15.06 3.53 -26.32
C ASP A 231 15.18 2.38 -25.31
N ILE A 232 14.24 2.31 -24.37
CA ILE A 232 14.15 1.21 -23.41
C ILE A 232 13.93 -0.12 -24.14
N ALA A 233 12.97 -0.18 -25.07
CA ALA A 233 12.73 -1.36 -25.88
C ALA A 233 13.96 -1.74 -26.73
N ARG A 234 14.66 -0.76 -27.32
CA ARG A 234 15.90 -0.99 -28.06
C ARG A 234 16.98 -1.62 -27.18
N LEU A 235 17.18 -1.14 -25.95
CA LEU A 235 18.12 -1.74 -25.01
C LEU A 235 17.69 -3.16 -24.63
N MET A 236 16.40 -3.39 -24.39
CA MET A 236 15.89 -4.71 -24.03
C MET A 236 16.11 -5.73 -25.14
N ASN A 237 15.82 -5.39 -26.39
CA ASN A 237 16.00 -6.29 -27.54
C ASN A 237 17.48 -6.57 -27.85
N GLY A 238 18.39 -5.69 -27.42
CA GLY A 238 19.83 -5.86 -27.57
C GLY A 238 20.54 -6.52 -26.38
N ALA A 239 19.85 -6.74 -25.26
CA ALA A 239 20.45 -7.29 -24.04
C ALA A 239 20.69 -8.80 -24.17
N GLU A 240 21.88 -9.27 -23.79
CA GLU A 240 22.23 -10.68 -23.86
C GLU A 240 21.91 -11.44 -22.56
N ARG A 241 21.98 -10.73 -21.42
CA ARG A 241 21.76 -11.30 -20.08
C ARG A 241 20.82 -10.40 -19.26
N PRO A 242 19.61 -10.09 -19.75
CA PRO A 242 18.66 -9.31 -18.98
C PRO A 242 18.16 -10.07 -17.75
N ILE A 243 17.76 -9.34 -16.71
CA ILE A 243 17.10 -9.89 -15.53
C ILE A 243 15.98 -8.97 -15.05
N LEU A 244 14.84 -9.57 -14.68
CA LEU A 244 13.75 -8.89 -13.98
C LEU A 244 14.01 -8.93 -12.48
N TYR A 245 14.20 -7.75 -11.88
CA TYR A 245 14.32 -7.57 -10.44
C TYR A 245 13.00 -7.02 -9.89
N VAL A 246 12.17 -7.90 -9.33
CA VAL A 246 10.78 -7.60 -9.01
C VAL A 246 10.62 -7.30 -7.51
N GLY A 247 10.07 -6.13 -7.20
CA GLY A 247 9.69 -5.72 -5.87
C GLY A 247 8.17 -5.72 -5.65
N GLN A 248 7.76 -5.42 -4.42
CA GLN A 248 6.35 -5.44 -3.98
C GLN A 248 5.47 -4.47 -4.79
N GLY A 249 6.03 -3.40 -5.36
CA GLY A 249 5.28 -2.47 -6.21
C GLY A 249 4.68 -3.14 -7.45
N ALA A 250 5.15 -4.32 -7.82
CA ALA A 250 4.62 -5.13 -8.92
C ALA A 250 3.41 -6.01 -8.53
N ILE A 251 2.88 -5.93 -7.30
CA ILE A 251 1.81 -6.83 -6.82
C ILE A 251 0.56 -6.81 -7.71
N ASP A 252 0.16 -5.62 -8.18
CA ASP A 252 -0.97 -5.43 -9.11
C ASP A 252 -0.62 -5.79 -10.57
N CYS A 253 0.65 -6.12 -10.85
CA CYS A 253 1.18 -6.42 -12.19
C CYS A 253 1.29 -7.94 -12.46
N THR A 254 0.98 -8.80 -11.48
CA THR A 254 1.27 -10.25 -11.52
C THR A 254 1.00 -10.95 -12.88
N PRO A 255 -0.19 -10.86 -13.53
CA PRO A 255 -0.41 -11.54 -14.81
C PRO A 255 0.38 -10.92 -15.97
N THR A 256 0.49 -9.59 -16.00
CA THR A 256 1.21 -8.84 -17.03
C THR A 256 2.71 -9.07 -16.92
N LEU A 257 3.26 -9.09 -15.71
CA LEU A 257 4.66 -9.42 -15.44
C LEU A 257 5.01 -10.82 -15.97
N ARG A 258 4.12 -11.81 -15.77
CA ARG A 258 4.31 -13.15 -16.32
C ARG A 258 4.36 -13.13 -17.85
N ALA A 259 3.35 -12.54 -18.48
CA ALA A 259 3.29 -12.46 -19.94
C ALA A 259 4.51 -11.72 -20.52
N PHE A 260 4.95 -10.65 -19.83
CA PHE A 260 6.16 -9.90 -20.18
C PHE A 260 7.42 -10.77 -20.09
N ALA A 261 7.61 -11.49 -18.98
CA ALA A 261 8.76 -12.38 -18.78
C ALA A 261 8.79 -13.51 -19.81
N GLU A 262 7.65 -14.11 -20.12
CA GLU A 262 7.52 -15.19 -21.12
C GLU A 262 7.78 -14.67 -22.55
N ALA A 263 7.22 -13.51 -22.92
CA ALA A 263 7.41 -12.92 -24.25
C ALA A 263 8.86 -12.49 -24.50
N SER A 264 9.56 -12.05 -23.45
CA SER A 264 10.95 -11.59 -23.52
C SER A 264 11.99 -12.67 -23.17
N ASN A 265 11.53 -13.84 -22.69
CA ASN A 265 12.37 -14.91 -22.17
C ASN A 265 13.38 -14.43 -21.10
N ILE A 266 12.96 -13.49 -20.25
CA ILE A 266 13.83 -12.87 -19.22
C ILE A 266 13.64 -13.60 -17.87
N PRO A 267 14.74 -14.05 -17.22
CA PRO A 267 14.65 -14.64 -15.89
C PRO A 267 14.23 -13.61 -14.82
N VAL A 268 13.47 -14.07 -13.82
CA VAL A 268 12.82 -13.25 -12.80
C VAL A 268 13.36 -13.59 -11.42
N THR A 269 13.84 -12.59 -10.70
CA THR A 269 14.16 -12.68 -9.27
C THR A 269 13.30 -11.70 -8.47
N THR A 270 12.97 -12.05 -7.23
CA THR A 270 12.06 -11.27 -6.38
C THR A 270 12.74 -10.79 -5.10
N THR A 271 12.30 -9.65 -4.57
CA THR A 271 12.58 -9.30 -3.17
C THR A 271 11.80 -10.20 -2.21
N LEU A 272 12.13 -10.14 -0.92
CA LEU A 272 11.36 -10.81 0.14
C LEU A 272 9.87 -10.46 0.10
N HIS A 273 9.54 -9.18 -0.07
CA HIS A 273 8.15 -8.70 -0.11
C HIS A 273 7.43 -8.97 -1.44
N ALA A 274 8.15 -9.46 -2.45
CA ALA A 274 7.61 -9.79 -3.78
C ALA A 274 7.46 -11.30 -4.00
N MET A 275 7.84 -12.14 -3.03
CA MET A 275 7.67 -13.58 -3.14
C MET A 275 6.18 -13.92 -3.37
N GLY A 276 5.92 -14.77 -4.35
CA GLY A 276 4.57 -15.12 -4.80
C GLY A 276 4.00 -14.25 -5.93
N ILE A 277 4.62 -13.11 -6.28
CA ILE A 277 4.25 -12.34 -7.48
C ILE A 277 4.61 -13.13 -8.76
N PHE A 278 5.72 -13.87 -8.75
CA PHE A 278 6.10 -14.77 -9.82
C PHE A 278 6.10 -16.21 -9.32
N ASP A 279 5.71 -17.16 -10.18
CA ASP A 279 5.63 -18.57 -9.82
C ASP A 279 7.04 -19.17 -9.70
N GLU A 280 7.41 -19.60 -8.50
CA GLU A 280 8.73 -20.14 -8.19
C GLU A 280 9.02 -21.51 -8.82
N HIS A 281 8.00 -22.18 -9.36
CA HIS A 281 8.17 -23.39 -10.16
C HIS A 281 8.36 -23.10 -11.65
N HIS A 282 8.18 -21.85 -12.08
CA HIS A 282 8.38 -21.48 -13.47
C HIS A 282 9.88 -21.56 -13.84
N PRO A 283 10.24 -22.05 -15.04
CA PRO A 283 11.65 -22.19 -15.47
C PRO A 283 12.45 -20.88 -15.46
N LEU A 284 11.78 -19.74 -15.63
CA LEU A 284 12.41 -18.40 -15.55
C LEU A 284 12.62 -17.91 -14.11
N SER A 285 12.14 -18.61 -13.09
CA SER A 285 12.26 -18.14 -11.71
C SER A 285 13.68 -18.38 -11.16
N LEU A 286 14.28 -17.30 -10.66
CA LEU A 286 15.53 -17.31 -9.91
C LEU A 286 15.30 -17.22 -8.40
N HIS A 287 14.05 -17.28 -7.94
CA HIS A 287 13.68 -17.11 -6.52
C HIS A 287 14.18 -15.79 -5.92
N MET A 288 14.19 -15.70 -4.59
CA MET A 288 14.55 -14.49 -3.87
C MET A 288 16.05 -14.19 -3.97
N LEU A 289 16.42 -12.92 -4.22
CA LEU A 289 17.80 -12.43 -4.13
C LEU A 289 18.08 -11.72 -2.79
N GLY A 290 19.35 -11.37 -2.57
CA GLY A 290 19.81 -10.52 -1.48
C GLY A 290 20.65 -11.27 -0.46
N MET A 291 20.80 -10.68 0.73
CA MET A 291 21.67 -11.14 1.82
C MET A 291 21.50 -12.63 2.17
N HIS A 292 20.25 -13.11 2.16
CA HIS A 292 19.88 -14.51 2.40
C HIS A 292 19.11 -15.11 1.23
N GLY A 293 19.25 -14.53 0.04
CA GLY A 293 18.65 -15.04 -1.19
C GLY A 293 19.41 -16.22 -1.77
N ALA A 294 18.85 -16.78 -2.83
CA ALA A 294 19.49 -17.80 -3.62
C ALA A 294 20.80 -17.29 -4.24
N ALA A 295 21.87 -18.09 -4.12
CA ALA A 295 23.17 -17.73 -4.67
C ALA A 295 23.10 -17.49 -6.20
N TYR A 296 22.34 -18.30 -6.93
CA TYR A 296 22.17 -18.13 -8.38
C TYR A 296 21.44 -16.84 -8.76
N ALA A 297 20.48 -16.37 -7.96
CA ALA A 297 19.86 -15.06 -8.17
C ALA A 297 20.88 -13.93 -8.01
N ASN A 298 21.70 -14.00 -6.96
CA ASN A 298 22.76 -13.04 -6.69
C ASN A 298 23.84 -13.08 -7.78
N TYR A 299 24.22 -14.26 -8.29
CA TYR A 299 25.14 -14.37 -9.42
C TYR A 299 24.53 -13.80 -10.70
N ALA A 300 23.26 -14.10 -10.99
CA ALA A 300 22.59 -13.59 -12.17
C ALA A 300 22.52 -12.06 -12.17
N ILE A 301 22.09 -11.42 -11.07
CA ILE A 301 21.97 -9.95 -11.03
C ILE A 301 23.34 -9.24 -11.09
N GLN A 302 24.40 -9.87 -10.59
CA GLN A 302 25.76 -9.31 -10.67
C GLN A 302 26.37 -9.42 -12.09
N ASN A 303 25.93 -10.40 -12.89
CA ASN A 303 26.43 -10.68 -14.24
C ASN A 303 25.48 -10.23 -15.37
N ALA A 304 24.28 -9.76 -15.01
CA ALA A 304 23.31 -9.21 -15.93
C ALA A 304 23.85 -7.92 -16.58
N ASP A 305 23.67 -7.79 -17.89
CA ASP A 305 23.98 -6.56 -18.62
C ASP A 305 22.80 -5.57 -18.60
N LEU A 306 21.58 -6.05 -18.38
CA LEU A 306 20.39 -5.22 -18.20
C LEU A 306 19.58 -5.66 -16.98
N ILE A 307 19.30 -4.74 -16.07
CA ILE A 307 18.43 -4.97 -14.92
C ILE A 307 17.13 -4.18 -15.09
N LEU A 308 16.01 -4.88 -15.12
CA LEU A 308 14.66 -4.32 -15.12
C LEU A 308 14.15 -4.33 -13.68
N ALA A 309 14.35 -3.23 -12.94
CA ALA A 309 13.90 -3.09 -11.56
C ALA A 309 12.43 -2.65 -11.50
N VAL A 310 11.53 -3.60 -11.24
CA VAL A 310 10.08 -3.40 -11.34
C VAL A 310 9.47 -3.27 -9.96
N GLY A 311 9.03 -2.06 -9.60
CA GLY A 311 8.37 -1.78 -8.33
C GLY A 311 9.26 -2.11 -7.12
N SER A 312 10.57 -1.88 -7.26
CA SER A 312 11.58 -2.18 -6.25
C SER A 312 12.35 -0.93 -5.82
N ARG A 313 12.75 -0.89 -4.55
CA ARG A 313 13.44 0.25 -3.92
C ARG A 313 14.94 0.06 -3.70
N PHE A 314 15.53 -1.00 -4.24
CA PHE A 314 16.96 -1.34 -4.08
C PHE A 314 17.42 -1.32 -2.60
N ASP A 315 16.65 -1.98 -1.74
CA ASP A 315 16.93 -2.08 -0.31
C ASP A 315 18.35 -2.59 -0.01
N ASP A 316 18.95 -2.19 1.10
CA ASP A 316 20.33 -2.54 1.47
C ASP A 316 20.51 -4.03 1.81
N ARG A 317 19.43 -4.76 2.11
CA ARG A 317 19.42 -6.24 2.21
C ARG A 317 19.37 -6.92 0.85
N THR A 318 19.03 -6.20 -0.22
CA THR A 318 19.05 -6.70 -1.60
C THR A 318 20.35 -6.35 -2.32
N THR A 319 20.84 -5.12 -2.15
CA THR A 319 22.01 -4.60 -2.88
C THR A 319 23.34 -4.95 -2.25
N GLY A 320 23.37 -5.21 -0.93
CA GLY A 320 24.60 -5.51 -0.20
C GLY A 320 25.59 -4.35 -0.23
N VAL A 321 26.79 -4.57 -0.75
CA VAL A 321 27.82 -3.52 -0.86
C VAL A 321 27.57 -2.69 -2.12
N LEU A 322 26.86 -1.57 -1.99
CA LEU A 322 26.35 -0.76 -3.09
C LEU A 322 27.38 -0.40 -4.19
N PRO A 323 28.64 -0.01 -3.89
CA PRO A 323 29.65 0.23 -4.93
C PRO A 323 29.93 -0.98 -5.82
N LYS A 324 29.77 -2.20 -5.28
CA LYS A 324 29.99 -3.48 -5.97
C LYS A 324 28.71 -4.06 -6.58
N TYR A 325 27.57 -3.39 -6.43
CA TYR A 325 26.29 -3.86 -6.96
C TYR A 325 26.24 -3.72 -8.48
N ALA A 326 25.78 -4.77 -9.17
CA ALA A 326 25.50 -4.81 -10.61
C ALA A 326 26.63 -4.28 -11.52
N PRO A 327 27.89 -4.79 -11.38
CA PRO A 327 29.02 -4.28 -12.16
C PRO A 327 28.87 -4.50 -13.66
N ALA A 328 28.30 -5.64 -14.09
CA ALA A 328 28.08 -5.94 -15.49
C ALA A 328 27.06 -4.99 -16.16
N ALA A 329 25.97 -4.65 -15.45
CA ALA A 329 24.99 -3.68 -15.94
C ALA A 329 25.60 -2.28 -16.05
N LYS A 330 26.39 -1.85 -15.06
CA LYS A 330 27.10 -0.56 -15.08
C LYS A 330 28.15 -0.47 -16.20
N GLU A 331 28.82 -1.57 -16.53
CA GLU A 331 29.71 -1.62 -17.70
C GLU A 331 28.90 -1.54 -19.00
N ALA A 332 27.86 -2.35 -19.12
CA ALA A 332 26.99 -2.35 -20.30
C ALA A 332 26.33 -0.98 -20.56
N GLU A 333 26.02 -0.21 -19.51
CA GLU A 333 25.57 1.18 -19.59
C GLU A 333 26.64 2.09 -20.21
N ARG A 334 27.91 1.99 -19.76
CA ARG A 334 29.02 2.76 -20.35
C ARG A 334 29.23 2.44 -21.83
N GLU A 335 28.98 1.19 -22.21
CA GLU A 335 29.08 0.70 -23.58
C GLU A 335 27.81 0.97 -24.41
N GLY A 336 26.75 1.53 -23.81
CA GLY A 336 25.49 1.87 -24.49
C GLY A 336 24.65 0.65 -24.92
N ARG A 337 24.92 -0.53 -24.36
CA ARG A 337 24.26 -1.80 -24.70
C ARG A 337 23.42 -2.41 -23.58
N GLY A 338 23.37 -1.77 -22.42
CA GLY A 338 22.61 -2.26 -21.27
C GLY A 338 22.47 -1.20 -20.18
N GLY A 339 22.32 -1.63 -18.93
CA GLY A 339 22.19 -0.73 -17.79
C GLY A 339 21.10 -1.14 -16.81
N ILE A 340 20.48 -0.15 -16.17
CA ILE A 340 19.43 -0.35 -15.18
C ILE A 340 18.21 0.47 -15.58
N ILE A 341 17.08 -0.20 -15.79
CA ILE A 341 15.79 0.45 -16.03
C ILE A 341 14.96 0.32 -14.76
N HIS A 342 14.52 1.46 -14.22
CA HIS A 342 13.78 1.50 -12.96
C HIS A 342 12.33 1.92 -13.17
N PHE A 343 11.40 1.01 -12.88
CA PHE A 343 9.97 1.25 -12.90
C PHE A 343 9.49 1.47 -11.46
N ASP A 344 8.97 2.66 -11.16
CA ASP A 344 8.40 2.95 -9.85
C ASP A 344 7.26 3.96 -9.96
N ILE A 345 6.24 3.81 -9.13
CA ILE A 345 5.09 4.72 -9.10
C ILE A 345 5.41 6.02 -8.36
N GLU A 346 6.46 6.03 -7.53
CA GLU A 346 6.89 7.17 -6.73
C GLU A 346 8.22 7.72 -7.22
N ARG A 347 8.20 8.92 -7.80
CA ARG A 347 9.39 9.64 -8.28
C ARG A 347 10.53 9.68 -7.27
N GLY A 348 10.21 9.84 -5.98
CA GLY A 348 11.19 9.89 -4.89
C GLY A 348 11.93 8.57 -4.61
N GLN A 349 11.51 7.45 -5.19
CA GLN A 349 12.23 6.17 -5.13
C GLN A 349 13.21 5.99 -6.30
N ILE A 350 12.93 6.63 -7.43
CA ILE A 350 13.75 6.55 -8.65
C ILE A 350 15.10 7.23 -8.39
N GLY A 351 16.20 6.54 -8.65
CA GLY A 351 17.55 7.08 -8.47
C GLY A 351 17.96 7.31 -7.01
N ARG A 352 17.15 6.90 -6.02
CA ARG A 352 17.42 7.16 -4.60
C ARG A 352 18.61 6.38 -4.06
N VAL A 353 18.79 5.14 -4.49
CA VAL A 353 19.86 4.24 -4.01
C VAL A 353 20.79 3.85 -5.16
N VAL A 354 20.23 3.43 -6.28
CA VAL A 354 20.96 3.09 -7.51
C VAL A 354 20.48 4.03 -8.59
N GLN A 355 21.41 4.72 -9.25
CA GLN A 355 21.09 5.58 -10.38
C GLN A 355 20.70 4.71 -11.58
N PRO A 356 19.48 4.86 -12.15
CA PRO A 356 19.10 4.13 -13.35
C PRO A 356 19.58 4.84 -14.61
N THR A 357 19.77 4.05 -15.67
CA THR A 357 20.01 4.49 -17.05
C THR A 357 18.74 5.12 -17.61
N TYR A 358 17.61 4.45 -17.41
CA TYR A 358 16.28 4.95 -17.74
C TYR A 358 15.32 4.70 -16.59
N ALA A 359 14.34 5.58 -16.44
CA ALA A 359 13.26 5.39 -15.49
C ALA A 359 11.91 5.53 -16.16
N ILE A 360 10.95 4.75 -15.69
CA ILE A 360 9.54 4.90 -16.03
C ILE A 360 8.79 5.17 -14.73
N GLU A 361 8.43 6.43 -14.54
CA GLU A 361 7.56 6.85 -13.44
C GLU A 361 6.13 6.45 -13.76
N GLY A 362 5.51 5.63 -12.91
CA GLY A 362 4.11 5.26 -13.04
C GLY A 362 3.76 3.83 -12.65
N ASP A 363 2.56 3.40 -13.05
CA ASP A 363 2.06 2.05 -12.77
C ASP A 363 2.84 1.00 -13.58
N CYS A 364 3.46 0.03 -12.89
CA CYS A 364 4.29 -1.00 -13.50
C CYS A 364 3.53 -1.85 -14.53
N ARG A 365 2.22 -2.10 -14.33
CA ARG A 365 1.41 -2.88 -15.27
C ARG A 365 1.23 -2.13 -16.58
N LEU A 366 0.91 -0.85 -16.52
CA LEU A 366 0.79 0.00 -17.71
C LEU A 366 2.12 0.11 -18.45
N ALA A 367 3.24 0.24 -17.72
CA ALA A 367 4.57 0.32 -18.31
C ALA A 367 4.92 -0.97 -19.09
N MET A 368 4.65 -2.14 -18.50
CA MET A 368 4.88 -3.42 -19.17
C MET A 368 3.96 -3.63 -20.37
N GLU A 369 2.66 -3.31 -20.25
CA GLU A 369 1.70 -3.36 -21.36
C GLU A 369 2.16 -2.51 -22.55
N ALA A 370 2.77 -1.34 -22.28
CA ALA A 370 3.29 -0.46 -23.32
C ALA A 370 4.59 -0.98 -23.97
N LEU A 371 5.40 -1.76 -23.24
CA LEU A 371 6.66 -2.30 -23.73
C LEU A 371 6.49 -3.61 -24.53
N ILE A 372 5.56 -4.49 -24.15
CA ILE A 372 5.36 -5.81 -24.79
C ILE A 372 5.32 -5.72 -26.34
N PRO A 373 4.57 -4.79 -26.97
CA PRO A 373 4.49 -4.71 -28.44
C PRO A 373 5.79 -4.30 -29.14
N LEU A 374 6.78 -3.80 -28.39
CA LEU A 374 8.05 -3.30 -28.91
C LEU A 374 9.16 -4.36 -28.83
N LEU A 375 8.88 -5.53 -28.25
CA LEU A 375 9.82 -6.63 -28.09
C LEU A 375 9.77 -7.56 -29.30
N HIS A 376 10.93 -8.02 -29.78
CA HIS A 376 11.04 -8.87 -30.96
C HIS A 376 12.12 -9.94 -30.86
#